data_AF-A0A6H9WNF2-F1
#
_entry.id   AF-A0A6H9WNF2-F1
#
_cell.length_a   1.000
_cell.length_b   1.000
_cell.length_c   1.000
_cell.angle_alpha   90.00
_cell.angle_beta   90.00
_cell.angle_gamma   90.00
#
_symmetry.space_group_name_H-M   'P 1'
#
loop_
_entity.id
_entity.type
_entity.pdbx_description
1 polymer ?
#
loop_
_entity_poly.entity_id
_entity_poly.type
_entity_poly.pdbx_seq_one_letter_code
_entity_poly.pdbx_strand_id
1 'polypeptide(L)' 'MSTLFNRLCTIDIEEAADQDGQPVLQVSHDDGQFSLDPGEIGPVVLELLRVGREIAEGREVRRPLDYAAEPQQDGVGGGL' A
#
# COMPACT_ATOMS: atom_id res chain seq x y z
N MET A 1 2.59 5.21 -31.61
CA MET A 1 3.29 4.23 -30.76
C MET A 1 3.22 4.75 -29.34
N SER A 2 2.36 4.19 -28.49
CA SER A 2 2.19 4.63 -27.11
C SER A 2 2.92 3.66 -26.19
N THR A 3 4.07 4.06 -25.68
CA THR A 3 4.85 3.28 -24.71
C THR A 3 4.21 3.52 -23.34
N LEU A 4 3.40 2.56 -22.89
CA LEU A 4 2.92 2.53 -21.50
C LEU A 4 4.13 2.27 -20.60
N PHE A 5 4.78 3.34 -20.14
CA PHE A 5 5.79 3.28 -19.10
C PHE A 5 5.11 2.86 -17.80
N ASN A 6 5.29 1.60 -17.42
CA ASN A 6 4.95 1.13 -16.09
C ASN A 6 6.04 1.68 -15.15
N ARG A 7 5.90 2.94 -14.72
CA ARG A 7 6.80 3.56 -13.76
C ARG A 7 6.45 3.01 -12.39
N LEU A 8 7.33 2.17 -11.84
CA LEU A 8 7.25 1.76 -10.45
C LEU A 8 7.57 2.99 -9.60
N CYS A 9 6.58 3.53 -8.87
CA CYS A 9 6.84 4.55 -7.88
C CYS A 9 7.34 3.89 -6.59
N THR A 10 8.40 4.43 -6.01
CA THR A 10 8.84 4.04 -4.67
C THR A 10 8.06 4.87 -3.66
N ILE A 11 7.53 4.21 -2.62
CA ILE A 11 6.86 4.87 -1.49
C ILE A 11 7.64 4.51 -0.24
N ASP A 12 8.24 5.52 0.38
CA ASP A 12 8.93 5.39 1.66
C ASP A 12 8.01 5.93 2.76
N ILE A 13 7.84 5.16 3.82
CA ILE A 13 6.98 5.50 4.96
C ILE A 13 7.81 5.42 6.23
N GLU A 14 7.90 6.53 6.95
CA GLU A 14 8.65 6.64 8.19
C GLU A 14 7.79 7.28 9.29
N GLU A 15 8.05 6.88 10.54
CA GLU A 15 7.49 7.56 11.70
C GLU A 15 8.30 8.83 11.98
N ALA A 16 7.60 9.95 12.12
CA ALA A 16 8.18 11.25 12.40
C ALA A 16 7.39 11.96 13.50
N ALA A 17 7.83 13.15 13.87
CA ALA A 17 7.10 14.05 14.76
C ALA A 17 6.78 15.35 14.02
N ASP A 18 5.58 15.89 14.23
CA ASP A 18 5.25 17.22 13.75
C ASP A 18 5.98 18.33 14.55
N GLN A 19 5.69 19.58 14.22
CA GLN A 19 6.27 20.75 14.89
C GLN A 19 5.93 20.85 16.39
N ASP A 20 4.87 20.17 16.83
CA ASP A 20 4.39 20.11 18.21
C ASP A 20 4.84 18.82 18.92
N GLY A 21 5.65 17.99 18.26
CA GLY A 21 6.18 16.73 18.78
C GLY A 21 5.17 15.57 18.75
N GLN A 22 4.04 15.72 18.06
CA GLN A 22 3.05 14.66 17.91
C GLN A 22 3.47 13.65 16.84
N PRO A 23 3.22 12.34 17.05
CA PRO A 23 3.60 11.32 16.09
C PRO A 23 2.79 11.47 14.80
N VAL A 24 3.50 11.49 13.67
CA VAL A 24 2.93 11.52 12.32
C VAL A 24 3.61 10.48 11.44
N LEU A 25 2.92 10.02 10.40
CA LEU A 25 3.54 9.22 9.36
C LEU A 25 3.96 10.12 8.21
N GLN A 26 5.25 10.12 7.89
CA GLN A 26 5.77 10.83 6.74
C GLN A 26 5.82 9.89 5.55
N VAL A 27 5.11 10.24 4.48
CA VAL A 27 5.02 9.47 3.25
C VAL A 27 5.75 10.23 2.15
N SER A 28 6.79 9.61 1.62
CA SER A 28 7.60 10.17 0.54
C SER A 28 7.41 9.33 -0.72
N HIS A 29 7.28 9.99 -1.87
CA HIS A 29 7.24 9.38 -3.18
C HIS A 29 8.08 10.20 -4.16
N ASP A 30 8.32 9.66 -5.36
CA ASP A 30 9.25 10.25 -6.35
C ASP A 30 8.96 11.73 -6.71
N ASP A 31 7.71 12.17 -6.55
CA ASP A 31 7.24 13.51 -6.91
C ASP A 31 7.00 14.43 -5.70
N GLY A 32 7.18 13.95 -4.47
CA GLY A 32 6.93 14.76 -3.29
C GLY A 32 6.81 14.00 -1.97
N GLN A 33 6.53 14.75 -0.92
CA GLN A 33 6.37 14.24 0.42
C GLN A 33 5.13 14.87 1.06
N PHE A 34 4.39 14.08 1.83
CA PHE A 34 3.30 14.56 2.66
C PHE A 34 3.30 13.86 4.02
N SER A 35 2.68 14.50 5.01
CA SER A 35 2.52 13.95 6.35
C SER A 35 1.07 13.51 6.54
N LEU A 36 0.89 12.41 7.27
CA LEU A 36 -0.41 11.86 7.65
C LEU A 36 -0.50 11.77 9.16
N ASP A 37 -1.59 12.27 9.72
CA ASP A 37 -1.90 12.00 11.11
C ASP A 37 -2.29 10.51 11.27
N PRO A 38 -1.94 9.85 12.39
CA PRO A 38 -2.29 8.45 12.60
C PRO A 38 -3.81 8.19 12.55
N GLY A 39 -4.63 9.19 12.89
CA GLY A 39 -6.08 9.13 12.79
C GLY A 39 -6.62 9.16 11.36
N GLU A 40 -5.83 9.61 10.39
CA GLU A 40 -6.21 9.77 8.98
C GLU A 40 -5.83 8.57 8.12
N ILE A 41 -5.02 7.64 8.63
CA ILE A 41 -4.56 6.43 7.92
C ILE A 41 -5.73 5.63 7.36
N GLY A 42 -6.75 5.38 8.19
CA GLY A 42 -7.93 4.60 7.79
C GLY A 42 -8.64 5.18 6.56
N PRO A 43 -9.09 6.45 6.62
CA PRO A 43 -9.66 7.16 5.47
C PRO A 43 -8.76 7.13 4.22
N VAL A 44 -7.45 7.36 4.38
CA VAL A 44 -6.50 7.39 3.26
C VAL A 44 -6.37 6.02 2.60
N VAL A 45 -6.25 4.94 3.38
CA VAL A 45 -6.20 3.58 2.85
C VAL A 45 -7.48 3.24 2.08
N LEU A 46 -8.65 3.62 2.59
CA LEU A 46 -9.92 3.40 1.90
C LEU A 46 -9.98 4.14 0.55
N GLU A 47 -9.50 5.38 0.51
CA GLU A 47 -9.46 6.16 -0.72
C GLU A 47 -8.47 5.59 -1.74
N LEU A 48 -7.29 5.14 -1.29
CA LEU A 48 -6.31 4.46 -2.16
C LEU A 48 -6.88 3.17 -2.76
N LEU A 49 -7.63 2.39 -1.97
CA LEU A 49 -8.31 1.18 -2.48
C LEU A 49 -9.40 1.53 -3.49
N ARG A 50 -10.16 2.61 -3.26
CA ARG A 50 -11.20 3.09 -4.18
C ARG A 50 -10.59 3.53 -5.51
N VAL A 51 -9.56 4.39 -5.47
CA VAL A 51 -8.84 4.87 -6.65
C VAL A 51 -8.16 3.71 -7.38
N GLY A 52 -7.52 2.80 -6.64
CA GLY A 52 -6.90 1.60 -7.21
C GLY A 52 -7.91 0.71 -7.94
N ARG A 53 -9.12 0.56 -7.39
CA ARG A 53 -10.22 -0.13 -8.05
C ARG A 53 -10.67 0.60 -9.32
N GLU A 54 -10.88 1.91 -9.27
CA GLU A 54 -11.28 2.71 -10.45
C GLU A 54 -10.23 2.62 -11.58
N ILE A 55 -8.93 2.61 -11.25
CA ILE A 55 -7.84 2.41 -12.21
C ILE A 55 -7.84 0.98 -12.78
N ALA A 56 -8.17 0.00 -11.94
CA ALA A 56 -8.20 -1.41 -12.30
C ALA A 56 -9.50 -1.83 -13.00
N GLU A 57 -10.56 -1.04 -12.95
CA GLU A 57 -11.83 -1.37 -13.60
C GLU A 57 -11.64 -1.53 -15.12
N GLY A 58 -11.96 -2.72 -15.63
CA GLY A 58 -11.71 -3.12 -17.03
C GLY A 58 -10.31 -3.66 -17.31
N ARG A 59 -9.45 -3.82 -16.29
CA ARG A 59 -8.11 -4.42 -16.41
C ARG A 59 -8.04 -5.72 -15.61
N GLU A 60 -7.41 -6.75 -16.20
CA GLU A 60 -7.14 -8.00 -15.48
C GLU A 60 -5.99 -7.75 -14.49
N VAL A 61 -6.32 -7.55 -13.20
CA VAL A 61 -5.32 -7.43 -12.14
C VAL A 61 -4.77 -8.83 -11.86
N ARG A 62 -3.61 -9.14 -12.45
CA ARG A 62 -2.89 -10.38 -12.15
C ARG A 62 -2.05 -10.17 -10.90
N ARG A 63 -2.29 -11.00 -9.88
CA ARG A 63 -1.40 -11.07 -8.73
C ARG A 63 0.00 -11.47 -9.24
N PRO A 64 1.08 -10.76 -8.87
CA PRO A 64 2.43 -11.25 -9.12
C PRO A 64 2.56 -12.63 -8.48
N LEU A 65 2.89 -13.65 -9.28
CA LEU A 65 3.01 -15.03 -8.81
C LEU A 65 4.08 -15.19 -7.72
N ASP A 66 5.03 -14.26 -7.65
CA ASP A 66 6.12 -14.26 -6.68
C ASP A 66 5.72 -13.77 -5.27
N TYR A 67 4.49 -13.27 -5.08
CA TYR A 67 3.96 -12.84 -3.78
C TYR A 67 2.83 -13.77 -3.30
N ALA A 68 3.02 -15.08 -3.46
CA ALA A 68 2.34 -16.04 -2.62
C ALA A 68 3.08 -16.09 -1.27
N ALA A 69 2.73 -15.19 -0.34
CA ALA A 69 2.85 -15.57 1.06
C ALA A 69 1.93 -16.79 1.22
N GLU A 70 2.53 -17.97 1.25
CA GLU A 70 1.82 -19.20 1.57
C GLU A 70 1.02 -18.92 2.85
N PRO A 71 -0.29 -19.20 2.91
CA PRO A 71 -0.97 -19.17 4.19
C PRO A 71 -0.23 -20.18 5.07
N GLN A 72 0.40 -19.71 6.15
CA GLN A 72 0.89 -20.56 7.23
C GLN A 72 -0.34 -21.34 7.71
N GLN A 73 -0.52 -22.54 7.17
CA GLN A 73 -1.60 -23.43 7.53
C GLN A 73 -1.25 -23.94 8.91
N ASP A 74 -1.76 -23.25 9.93
CA ASP A 74 -1.62 -23.65 11.32
C ASP A 74 -2.13 -25.09 11.44
N GLY A 75 -1.24 -25.98 11.85
CA GLY A 75 -1.37 -27.41 11.62
C GLY A 75 -2.58 -28.00 12.31
N VAL A 76 -3.59 -28.40 11.56
CA VAL A 76 -4.53 -29.44 12.00
C VAL A 76 -3.91 -30.79 11.63
N GLY A 77 -2.90 -31.17 12.40
CA GLY A 77 -2.39 -32.53 12.49
C GLY A 77 -2.89 -33.15 13.78
N GLY A 78 -3.93 -33.97 13.68
CA GLY A 78 -4.51 -34.66 14.83
C GLY A 78 -5.44 -35.78 14.39
N GLY A 79 -4.89 -36.73 13.63
CA GLY A 79 -5.56 -38.01 13.41
C GLY A 79 -5.41 -38.89 14.65
N LEU A 80 -6.53 -39.46 15.09
CA LEU A 80 -6.63 -40.79 15.68
C LEU A 80 -7.81 -41.48 14.99
#